data_AF-A0A920PC91-F1
#
_entry.id   AF-A0A920PC91-F1
#
_cell.length_a   1.000
_cell.length_b   1.000
_cell.length_c   1.000
_cell.angle_alpha   90.00
_cell.angle_beta   90.00
_cell.angle_gamma   90.00
#
_symmetry.space_group_name_H-M   'P 1'
#
loop_
_entity.id
_entity.type
_entity.pdbx_description
1 polymer ?
#
loop_
_entity_poly.entity_id
_entity_poly.type
_entity_poly.pdbx_seq_one_letter_code
_entity_poly.pdbx_strand_id
1 'polypeptide(L)' 'MLFIARYIGCVILVLLFNGISFSKDKFFSEMEYFPEGEFEMGSPEGKGKKNEHPSHKVYLSVFFS' A
#
# COMPACT_ATOMS: atom_id res chain seq x y z
N MET A 1 -10.46 49.02 10.37
CA MET A 1 -11.16 48.02 9.52
C MET A 1 -10.18 47.20 8.67
N LEU A 2 -9.26 47.83 7.92
CA LEU A 2 -8.28 47.12 7.08
C LEU A 2 -7.36 46.15 7.85
N PHE A 3 -6.88 46.56 9.04
CA PHE A 3 -6.01 45.72 9.89
C PHE A 3 -6.72 44.48 10.43
N ILE A 4 -8.00 44.60 10.78
CA ILE A 4 -8.83 43.50 11.28
C ILE A 4 -9.10 42.50 10.16
N ALA A 5 -9.42 42.99 8.94
CA ALA A 5 -9.61 42.14 7.78
C ALA A 5 -8.32 41.36 7.42
N ARG A 6 -7.15 42.01 7.48
CA ARG A 6 -5.86 41.34 7.24
C ARG A 6 -5.54 40.32 8.32
N TYR A 7 -5.81 40.64 9.58
CA TYR A 7 -5.59 39.72 10.71
C TYR A 7 -6.47 38.46 10.59
N ILE A 8 -7.76 38.64 10.31
CA ILE A 8 -8.70 37.52 10.11
C ILE A 8 -8.26 36.67 8.91
N GLY A 9 -7.83 37.29 7.81
CA GLY A 9 -7.29 36.58 6.65
C GLY A 9 -6.05 35.74 6.98
N CYS A 10 -5.11 36.27 7.76
CA CYS A 10 -3.94 35.53 8.22
C CYS A 10 -4.30 34.36 9.14
N VAL A 11 -5.26 34.53 10.04
CA VAL A 11 -5.72 33.46 10.94
C VAL A 11 -6.39 32.33 10.14
N ILE A 12 -7.27 32.66 9.18
CA ILE A 12 -7.90 31.67 8.29
C ILE A 12 -6.83 30.93 7.47
N LEU A 13 -5.85 31.65 6.92
CA LEU A 13 -4.75 31.05 6.17
C LEU A 13 -3.97 30.04 7.04
N VAL A 14 -3.60 30.42 8.26
CA VAL A 14 -2.87 29.54 9.20
C VAL A 14 -3.71 28.31 9.56
N LEU A 15 -5.02 28.47 9.80
CA LEU A 15 -5.91 27.36 10.09
C LEU A 15 -6.06 26.40 8.90
N LEU A 16 -6.14 26.93 7.68
CA LEU A 16 -6.19 26.12 6.45
C LEU A 16 -4.87 25.35 6.25
N PHE A 17 -3.71 26.00 6.40
CA PHE A 17 -2.41 25.33 6.27
C PHE A 17 -2.16 24.26 7.35
N ASN A 18 -2.61 24.48 8.58
CA ASN A 18 -2.47 23.50 9.66
C ASN A 18 -3.51 22.37 9.57
N GLY A 19 -4.70 22.63 9.03
CA GLY A 19 -5.78 21.64 8.86
C GLY A 19 -5.54 20.62 7.73
N ILE A 20 -4.66 20.93 6.77
CA ILE A 20 -4.36 20.03 5.62
C ILE A 20 -3.42 18.87 6.01
N SER A 21 -2.82 18.87 7.20
CA SER A 21 -1.78 17.88 7.55
C SER A 21 -2.28 16.55 8.11
N PHE A 22 -3.57 16.21 8.04
CA PHE A 22 -4.07 14.97 8.67
C PHE A 22 -4.78 13.99 7.72
N SER A 23 -4.11 13.67 6.61
CA SER A 23 -4.23 12.34 6.00
C SER A 23 -2.83 11.82 5.74
N LYS A 24 -2.06 11.64 6.81
CA LYS A 24 -0.93 10.72 6.75
C LYS A 24 -1.54 9.35 6.92
N ASP A 25 -2.08 8.80 5.84
CA ASP A 25 -2.63 7.45 5.79
C ASP A 25 -1.62 6.54 6.46
N LYS A 26 -1.96 6.13 7.68
CA LYS A 26 -1.18 5.18 8.43
C LYS A 26 -1.53 3.85 7.80
N PHE A 27 -0.91 3.59 6.65
CA PHE A 27 -0.81 2.26 6.08
C PHE A 27 -0.01 1.42 7.08
N PHE A 28 -0.69 0.99 8.15
CA PHE A 28 -0.30 -0.25 8.78
C PHE A 28 -0.44 -1.26 7.66
N SER A 29 0.69 -1.76 7.17
CA SER A 29 0.72 -2.94 6.31
C SER A 29 0.16 -4.06 7.17
N GLU A 30 -1.15 -4.28 7.10
CA GLU A 30 -1.77 -5.47 7.66
C GLU A 30 -1.20 -6.62 6.84
N MET A 31 -0.27 -7.35 7.46
CA MET A 31 0.38 -8.47 6.81
C MET A 31 -0.48 -9.72 6.99
N GLU A 32 -0.62 -10.52 5.95
CA GLU A 32 -1.35 -11.78 6.02
C GLU A 32 -0.41 -12.96 6.27
N TYR A 33 -0.85 -13.91 7.09
CA TYR A 33 -0.09 -15.12 7.42
C TYR A 33 -0.28 -16.18 6.35
N PHE A 34 0.82 -16.65 5.77
CA PHE A 34 0.84 -17.77 4.83
C PHE A 34 1.54 -18.98 5.49
N PRO A 35 0.83 -20.12 5.67
CA PRO A 35 1.42 -21.33 6.26
C PRO A 35 2.45 -21.97 5.32
N GLU A 36 3.36 -22.75 5.90
CA GLU A 36 4.30 -23.54 5.10
C GLU A 36 3.60 -24.68 4.34
N GLY A 37 4.15 -25.05 3.17
CA GLY A 37 3.60 -26.13 2.36
C GLY A 37 4.24 -26.32 1.00
N GLU A 38 3.80 -27.37 0.31
CA GLU A 38 4.10 -27.60 -1.11
C GLU A 38 3.00 -26.99 -2.00
N PHE A 39 3.41 -26.29 -3.04
CA PHE A 39 2.51 -25.65 -4.01
C PHE A 39 2.94 -25.98 -5.44
N GLU A 40 1.98 -25.98 -6.36
CA GLU A 40 2.28 -26.05 -7.79
C GLU A 40 2.49 -24.62 -8.34
N MET A 41 3.65 -24.37 -8.93
CA MET A 41 4.04 -23.07 -9.47
C MET A 41 4.43 -23.19 -10.93
N GLY A 42 4.10 -22.16 -11.71
CA GLY A 42 4.29 -22.13 -13.15
C GLY A 42 3.04 -22.56 -13.93
N SER A 43 3.18 -22.76 -15.23
CA SER A 43 2.09 -23.11 -16.14
C SER A 43 2.35 -24.43 -16.88
N PRO A 44 1.30 -25.23 -17.14
CA PRO A 44 1.38 -26.39 -18.03
C PRO A 44 1.85 -26.04 -19.44
N GLU A 45 2.29 -27.04 -20.20
CA GLU A 45 2.72 -26.85 -21.58
C GLU A 45 1.59 -26.24 -22.44
N GLY A 46 1.93 -25.26 -23.27
CA GLY A 46 0.96 -24.58 -24.14
C GLY A 46 0.00 -23.62 -23.42
N LYS A 47 0.20 -23.36 -22.12
CA LYS A 47 -0.55 -22.37 -21.33
C LYS A 47 0.43 -21.33 -20.74
N GLY A 48 -0.10 -20.13 -20.45
CA GLY A 48 0.68 -19.06 -19.86
C GLY A 48 1.68 -18.39 -20.82
N LYS A 49 2.52 -17.52 -20.26
CA LYS A 49 3.63 -16.89 -21.00
C LYS A 49 4.81 -17.85 -21.11
N LYS A 50 5.69 -17.60 -22.08
CA LYS A 50 6.88 -18.43 -22.33
C LYS A 50 7.80 -18.60 -21.11
N ASN A 51 7.78 -17.65 -20.17
CA ASN A 51 8.59 -17.67 -18.94
C ASN A 51 7.84 -18.23 -17.72
N GLU A 52 6.63 -18.77 -17.88
CA GLU A 52 5.85 -19.36 -16.80
C GLU A 52 5.94 -20.90 -16.78
N HIS A 53 6.37 -21.53 -17.88
CA HIS A 53 6.59 -22.99 -17.96
C HIS A 53 7.98 -23.38 -17.43
N PRO A 54 8.17 -24.54 -16.78
CA PRO A 54 7.18 -25.60 -16.51
C PRO A 54 6.38 -25.43 -15.21
N SER A 55 5.23 -26.13 -15.15
CA SER A 55 4.56 -26.40 -13.89
C SER A 55 5.41 -27.35 -13.04
N HIS A 56 5.69 -26.99 -11.80
CA HIS A 56 6.51 -27.77 -10.89
C HIS A 56 6.14 -27.52 -9.42
N LYS A 57 6.54 -28.45 -8.54
CA LYS A 57 6.35 -28.30 -7.10
C LYS A 57 7.40 -27.38 -6.49
N VAL A 58 6.98 -26.47 -5.62
CA VAL A 58 7.83 -25.63 -4.78
C VAL A 58 7.44 -25.79 -3.32
N TYR A 59 8.42 -25.81 -2.42
CA TYR A 59 8.17 -25.72 -0.98
C TYR A 59 8.40 -24.29 -0.52
N LEU A 60 7.43 -23.74 0.22
CA LEU A 60 7.55 -22.42 0.86
C LEU A 60 7.48 -22.61 2.37
N SER A 61 8.41 -21.98 3.08
CA SER A 61 8.32 -21.82 4.54
C SER A 61 7.29 -20.76 4.90
N VAL A 62 6.86 -20.72 6.16
CA VAL A 62 5.98 -19.68 6.69
C VAL A 62 6.51 -18.28 6.36
N PHE A 63 5.62 -17.42 5.87
CA PHE A 63 5.93 -16.00 5.67
C PHE A 63 4.71 -15.11 5.90
N PHE A 64 4.97 -13.82 6.03
CA PHE A 64 3.97 -12.77 6.13
C PHE A 64 4.15 -11.83 4.94
N SER A 65 3.07 -11.46 4.26
CA SER A 65 3.09 -10.59 3.07
C SER A 65 2.13 -9.42 3.18
#